data_AF-A0A928WLW5-F1
#
_entry.id   AF-A0A928WLW5-F1
#
_cell.length_a   1.000
_cell.length_b   1.000
_cell.length_c   1.000
_cell.angle_alpha   90.00
_cell.angle_beta   90.00
_cell.angle_gamma   90.00
#
_symmetry.space_group_name_H-M   'P 1'
#
loop_
_entity.id
_entity.type
_entity.pdbx_description
1 polymer ?
#
loop_
_entity_poly.entity_id
_entity_poly.type
_entity_poly.pdbx_seq_one_letter_code
_entity_poly.pdbx_strand_id
1 'polypeptide(L)'
;MCLLTSVMPAQASALNPTLSPIFAGLPPGNAITDGAALLRYALPVDNKEIRSIQGNLEEISEWLRSKRWGPMKKDVKKVERVLNKKREAILASVPEERQAQASEILDSLAGGLEPIREAIEAEDKEAVWTERKQLLDQVGELEELMVDGFPFEVPEEYDNLPQLKGRSTIKFTTTKGDVTVVADGYSAPVTAGNFVDLVNKGFYDDMPFIRAEDFYVLQTGDPEGPEAGYIDPKTGEYRAIPMEILVKGDDEPIYGFTLEEIGQYMDEPVLPFNSYGSLALARPSDDNNGGSSQFFFFLFEAELTPAGRNMLDGRYAVFGYTIDGKEVLRSLSQEDKIISAKVIDGLENLEQPG
;
A
#
# COMPACT_ATOMS: atom_id res chain seq x y z
N MET A 1 -53.93 -28.66 -42.53
CA MET A 1 -53.95 -27.32 -41.90
C MET A 1 -53.09 -27.41 -40.65
N CYS A 2 -52.21 -26.43 -40.43
CA CYS A 2 -51.21 -26.33 -39.35
C CYS A 2 -49.98 -27.26 -39.50
N LEU A 3 -48.72 -26.85 -39.30
CA LEU A 3 -48.08 -25.54 -39.16
C LEU A 3 -46.58 -25.84 -39.37
N LEU A 4 -45.93 -25.23 -40.35
CA LEU A 4 -44.47 -25.30 -40.55
C LEU A 4 -43.81 -24.39 -39.50
N THR A 5 -43.13 -24.97 -38.52
CA THR A 5 -42.20 -24.24 -37.65
C THR A 5 -40.79 -24.39 -38.20
N SER A 6 -40.24 -23.30 -38.72
CA SER A 6 -38.85 -23.18 -39.14
C SER A 6 -37.94 -23.19 -37.91
N VAL A 7 -37.04 -24.16 -37.84
CA VAL A 7 -35.91 -24.12 -36.90
C VAL A 7 -34.81 -23.30 -37.58
N MET A 8 -34.52 -22.10 -37.06
CA MET A 8 -33.34 -21.34 -37.46
C MET A 8 -32.08 -22.04 -36.90
N PRO A 9 -30.99 -22.19 -37.67
CA PRO A 9 -29.73 -22.62 -37.13
C PRO A 9 -29.11 -21.50 -36.30
N ALA A 10 -28.74 -21.81 -35.05
CA ALA A 10 -27.96 -20.93 -34.20
C ALA A 10 -26.63 -20.59 -34.87
N GLN A 11 -26.39 -19.31 -35.13
CA GLN A 11 -25.08 -18.82 -35.55
C GLN A 11 -24.13 -18.93 -34.36
N ALA A 12 -23.15 -19.83 -34.45
CA ALA A 12 -22.01 -19.84 -33.56
C ALA A 12 -21.20 -18.56 -33.81
N SER A 13 -21.29 -17.60 -32.89
CA SER A 13 -20.42 -16.44 -32.88
C SER A 13 -19.00 -16.92 -32.58
N ALA A 14 -18.10 -16.79 -33.56
CA ALA A 14 -16.70 -17.13 -33.39
C ALA A 14 -16.07 -16.10 -32.43
N LEU A 15 -15.84 -16.51 -31.18
CA LEU A 15 -14.96 -15.80 -30.26
C LEU A 15 -13.56 -15.80 -30.89
N ASN A 16 -13.06 -14.62 -31.19
CA ASN A 16 -11.75 -14.36 -31.73
C ASN A 16 -10.80 -14.21 -30.54
N PRO A 17 -9.91 -15.18 -30.23
CA PRO A 17 -8.95 -14.98 -29.14
C PRO A 17 -7.78 -14.18 -29.71
N THR A 18 -7.84 -12.85 -29.58
CA THR A 18 -6.61 -12.06 -29.66
C THR A 18 -5.83 -12.32 -28.37
N LEU A 19 -5.09 -13.43 -28.36
CA LEU A 19 -4.05 -13.68 -27.36
C LEU A 19 -2.99 -12.57 -27.51
N SER A 20 -2.98 -11.64 -26.56
CA SER A 20 -1.86 -10.73 -26.37
C SER A 20 -0.57 -11.54 -26.22
N PRO A 21 0.56 -11.10 -26.81
CA PRO A 21 1.81 -11.84 -26.73
C PRO A 21 2.26 -11.93 -25.26
N ILE A 22 2.52 -13.16 -24.80
CA ILE A 22 3.11 -13.43 -23.49
C ILE A 22 4.52 -12.85 -23.48
N PHE A 23 4.70 -11.72 -22.81
CA PHE A 23 6.02 -11.19 -22.49
C PHE A 23 6.62 -12.02 -21.35
N ALA A 24 7.38 -13.05 -21.68
CA ALA A 24 8.27 -13.74 -20.75
C ALA A 24 9.57 -12.93 -20.60
N GLY A 25 9.48 -11.75 -19.99
CA GLY A 25 10.63 -10.95 -19.58
C GLY A 25 10.60 -10.81 -18.06
N LEU A 26 11.74 -10.99 -17.39
CA LEU A 26 11.88 -10.50 -16.02
C LEU A 26 11.64 -8.98 -16.05
N PRO A 27 10.82 -8.41 -15.16
CA PRO A 27 10.64 -6.98 -15.07
C PRO A 27 12.02 -6.30 -14.96
N PRO A 28 12.33 -5.29 -15.79
CA PRO A 28 13.62 -4.63 -15.71
C PRO A 28 13.72 -3.84 -14.40
N GLY A 29 14.77 -4.09 -13.62
CA GLY A 29 15.06 -3.35 -12.38
C GLY A 29 14.99 -4.21 -11.11
N ASN A 30 15.33 -3.61 -9.97
CA ASN A 30 15.15 -4.24 -8.66
C ASN A 30 13.72 -3.99 -8.17
N ALA A 31 13.16 -4.92 -7.39
CA ALA A 31 11.89 -4.69 -6.72
C ALA A 31 11.97 -3.50 -5.76
N ILE A 32 10.89 -2.72 -5.68
CA ILE A 32 10.77 -1.63 -4.70
C ILE A 32 10.49 -2.26 -3.33
N THR A 33 11.42 -2.13 -2.40
CA THR A 33 11.34 -2.76 -1.07
C THR A 33 11.02 -1.78 0.05
N ASP A 34 10.98 -0.48 -0.25
CA ASP A 34 10.63 0.54 0.73
C ASP A 34 9.11 0.75 0.80
N GLY A 35 8.51 0.54 1.97
CA GLY A 35 7.07 0.67 2.18
C GLY A 35 6.53 2.05 1.82
N ALA A 36 7.23 3.13 2.18
CA ALA A 36 6.82 4.49 1.81
C ALA A 36 6.84 4.71 0.29
N ALA A 37 7.82 4.13 -0.42
CA ALA A 37 7.84 4.14 -1.88
C ALA A 37 6.68 3.34 -2.48
N LEU A 38 6.41 2.12 -1.97
CA LEU A 38 5.27 1.32 -2.43
C LEU A 38 3.95 2.07 -2.28
N LEU A 39 3.75 2.77 -1.16
CA LEU A 39 2.58 3.62 -0.94
C LEU A 39 2.49 4.74 -1.98
N ARG A 40 3.58 5.46 -2.28
CA ARG A 40 3.56 6.48 -3.34
C ARG A 40 3.15 5.90 -4.70
N TYR A 41 3.73 4.76 -5.10
CA TYR A 41 3.37 4.10 -6.36
C TYR A 41 1.95 3.50 -6.37
N ALA A 42 1.38 3.21 -5.21
CA ALA A 42 0.01 2.71 -5.09
C ALA A 42 -1.06 3.78 -5.30
N LEU A 43 -0.72 5.07 -5.19
CA LEU A 43 -1.68 6.14 -5.41
C LEU A 43 -2.17 6.16 -6.88
N PRO A 44 -3.48 6.36 -7.12
CA PRO A 44 -4.08 6.43 -8.45
C PRO A 44 -3.79 7.78 -9.13
N VAL A 45 -2.50 8.11 -9.29
CA VAL A 45 -2.02 9.39 -9.82
C VAL A 45 -1.33 9.18 -11.16
N ASP A 46 -1.92 9.76 -12.21
CA ASP A 46 -1.34 9.82 -13.56
C ASP A 46 -0.76 11.21 -13.85
N ASN A 47 0.41 11.49 -13.24
CA ASN A 47 1.16 12.71 -13.51
C ASN A 47 2.65 12.38 -13.67
N LYS A 48 3.13 12.34 -14.92
CA LYS A 48 4.53 11.97 -15.23
C LYS A 48 5.55 12.95 -14.64
N GLU A 49 5.19 14.20 -14.42
CA GLU A 49 6.07 15.22 -13.87
C GLU A 49 6.39 14.95 -12.39
N ILE A 50 5.38 14.68 -11.56
CA ILE A 50 5.59 14.32 -10.15
C ILE A 50 6.26 12.94 -10.02
N ARG A 51 5.88 11.96 -10.86
CA ARG A 51 6.57 10.65 -10.92
C ARG A 51 8.03 10.79 -11.31
N SER A 52 8.37 11.75 -12.18
CA SER A 52 9.77 12.07 -12.48
C SER A 52 10.50 12.67 -11.28
N ILE A 53 9.85 13.50 -10.45
CA ILE A 53 10.48 14.03 -9.23
C ILE A 53 10.73 12.88 -8.24
N GLN A 54 9.70 12.07 -7.97
CA GLN A 54 9.77 10.91 -7.09
C GLN A 54 10.92 9.99 -7.49
N GLY A 55 10.95 9.52 -8.75
CA GLY A 55 11.95 8.55 -9.21
C GLY A 55 13.39 9.05 -9.09
N ASN A 56 13.64 10.35 -9.37
CA ASN A 56 14.99 10.91 -9.22
C ASN A 56 15.41 11.04 -7.75
N LEU A 57 14.49 11.37 -6.84
CA LEU A 57 14.77 11.38 -5.40
C LEU A 57 14.97 9.95 -4.87
N GLU A 58 14.19 8.99 -5.36
CA GLU A 58 14.32 7.59 -4.97
C GLU A 58 15.66 7.00 -5.39
N GLU A 59 16.11 7.24 -6.64
CA GLU A 59 17.37 6.75 -7.20
C GLU A 59 18.62 7.18 -6.39
N ILE A 60 18.54 8.29 -5.63
CA ILE A 60 19.62 8.75 -4.74
C ILE A 60 20.04 7.66 -3.75
N SER A 61 19.14 6.79 -3.27
CA SER A 61 19.51 5.70 -2.36
C SER A 61 20.47 4.71 -3.00
N GLU A 62 20.29 4.38 -4.28
CA GLU A 62 21.19 3.47 -5.03
C GLU A 62 22.60 4.04 -5.14
N TRP A 63 22.66 5.32 -5.43
CA TRP A 63 23.92 6.05 -5.47
C TRP A 63 24.55 6.14 -4.10
N LEU A 64 23.76 6.25 -3.02
CA LEU A 64 24.27 6.45 -1.66
C LEU A 64 24.85 5.16 -1.08
N ARG A 65 24.23 4.01 -1.41
CA ARG A 65 24.79 2.69 -1.16
C ARG A 65 26.17 2.52 -1.81
N SER A 66 26.29 2.96 -3.06
CA SER A 66 27.54 2.87 -3.85
C SER A 66 28.49 4.07 -3.71
N LYS A 67 28.19 5.03 -2.82
CA LYS A 67 28.96 6.29 -2.61
C LYS A 67 29.21 7.10 -3.90
N ARG A 68 28.24 7.11 -4.81
CA ARG A 68 28.32 7.83 -6.09
C ARG A 68 27.68 9.21 -6.00
N TRP A 69 28.41 10.20 -5.50
CA TRP A 69 27.90 11.57 -5.29
C TRP A 69 27.57 12.33 -6.59
N GLY A 70 28.35 12.14 -7.65
CA GLY A 70 28.16 12.83 -8.93
C GLY A 70 26.78 12.60 -9.58
N PRO A 71 26.31 11.34 -9.69
CA PRO A 71 24.93 11.03 -10.08
C PRO A 71 23.86 11.71 -9.22
N MET A 72 23.97 11.68 -7.89
CA MET A 72 23.00 12.34 -7.00
C MET A 72 22.85 13.82 -7.31
N LYS A 73 23.96 14.54 -7.54
CA LYS A 73 23.94 15.95 -7.94
C LYS A 73 23.15 16.15 -9.25
N LYS A 74 23.24 15.20 -10.19
CA LYS A 74 22.47 15.25 -11.45
C LYS A 74 20.99 15.02 -11.20
N ASP A 75 20.62 14.12 -10.30
CA ASP A 75 19.24 13.80 -9.99
C ASP A 75 18.54 14.97 -9.28
N VAL A 76 19.17 15.57 -8.27
CA VAL A 76 18.68 16.80 -7.64
C VAL A 76 18.51 17.94 -8.67
N LYS A 77 19.44 18.08 -9.62
CA LYS A 77 19.33 19.08 -10.70
C LYS A 77 18.20 18.78 -11.69
N LYS A 78 17.85 17.51 -11.92
CA LYS A 78 16.68 17.15 -12.72
C LYS A 78 15.40 17.50 -11.97
N VAL A 79 15.32 17.20 -10.66
CA VAL A 79 14.18 17.58 -9.79
C VAL A 79 13.96 19.09 -9.84
N GLU A 80 15.00 19.89 -9.59
CA GLU A 80 14.94 21.36 -9.69
C GLU A 80 14.40 21.82 -11.04
N ARG A 81 14.86 21.20 -12.14
CA ARG A 81 14.41 21.57 -13.48
C ARG A 81 12.92 21.30 -13.67
N VAL A 82 12.42 20.17 -13.16
CA VAL A 82 11.00 19.83 -13.25
C VAL A 82 10.19 20.83 -12.41
N LEU A 83 10.54 21.05 -11.15
CA LEU A 83 9.88 22.04 -10.28
C LEU A 83 9.81 23.42 -10.94
N ASN A 84 10.90 23.90 -11.53
CA ASN A 84 10.94 25.23 -12.15
C ASN A 84 10.17 25.35 -13.47
N LYS A 85 10.12 24.28 -14.27
CA LYS A 85 9.57 24.34 -15.65
C LYS A 85 8.19 23.71 -15.80
N LYS A 86 7.76 22.92 -14.82
CA LYS A 86 6.58 22.06 -14.91
C LYS A 86 5.63 22.21 -13.73
N ARG A 87 5.84 23.22 -12.88
CA ARG A 87 4.95 23.55 -11.75
C ARG A 87 3.48 23.57 -12.13
N GLU A 88 3.12 24.29 -13.20
CA GLU A 88 1.73 24.40 -13.66
C GLU A 88 1.15 23.05 -14.09
N ALA A 89 1.95 22.18 -14.71
CA ALA A 89 1.51 20.85 -15.11
C ALA A 89 1.29 19.92 -13.90
N ILE A 90 2.03 20.12 -12.81
CA ILE A 90 1.83 19.40 -11.56
C ILE A 90 0.53 19.89 -10.89
N LEU A 91 0.36 21.20 -10.76
CA LEU A 91 -0.83 21.80 -10.14
C LEU A 91 -2.13 21.50 -10.90
N ALA A 92 -2.07 21.34 -12.23
CA ALA A 92 -3.23 21.00 -13.05
C ALA A 92 -3.84 19.63 -12.72
N SER A 93 -3.09 18.73 -12.05
CA SER A 93 -3.59 17.44 -11.58
C SER A 93 -4.13 17.49 -10.15
N VAL A 94 -4.15 18.66 -9.52
CA VAL A 94 -4.69 18.85 -8.16
C VAL A 94 -6.06 19.54 -8.24
N PRO A 95 -7.09 19.05 -7.53
CA PRO A 95 -8.39 19.70 -7.42
C PRO A 95 -8.27 21.17 -7.01
N GLU A 96 -9.10 22.06 -7.58
CA GLU A 96 -8.95 23.52 -7.45
C GLU A 96 -8.90 23.97 -5.98
N GLU A 97 -9.72 23.36 -5.12
CA GLU A 97 -9.80 23.67 -3.70
C GLU A 97 -8.53 23.30 -2.91
N ARG A 98 -7.69 22.40 -3.45
CA ARG A 98 -6.42 21.94 -2.85
C ARG A 98 -5.18 22.56 -3.52
N GLN A 99 -5.33 23.28 -4.63
CA GLN A 99 -4.19 23.84 -5.37
C GLN A 99 -3.33 24.81 -4.55
N ALA A 100 -3.93 25.55 -3.61
CA ALA A 100 -3.18 26.44 -2.73
C ALA A 100 -2.20 25.65 -1.84
N GLN A 101 -2.69 24.56 -1.21
CA GLN A 101 -1.86 23.67 -0.39
C GLN A 101 -0.78 22.98 -1.21
N ALA A 102 -1.13 22.47 -2.40
CA ALA A 102 -0.15 21.87 -3.31
C ALA A 102 0.94 22.86 -3.75
N SER A 103 0.58 24.13 -3.95
CA SER A 103 1.54 25.20 -4.25
C SER A 103 2.52 25.43 -3.10
N GLU A 104 2.04 25.43 -1.85
CA GLU A 104 2.91 25.55 -0.66
C GLU A 104 3.87 24.37 -0.54
N ILE A 105 3.41 23.14 -0.80
CA ILE A 105 4.28 21.94 -0.80
C ILE A 105 5.33 22.04 -1.90
N LEU A 106 4.97 22.52 -3.11
CA LEU A 106 5.92 22.72 -4.20
C LEU A 106 7.00 23.76 -3.87
N ASP A 107 6.64 24.83 -3.15
CA ASP A 107 7.61 25.83 -2.67
C ASP A 107 8.53 25.24 -1.60
N SER A 108 7.98 24.45 -0.69
CA SER A 108 8.74 23.72 0.34
C SER A 108 9.73 22.73 -0.28
N LEU A 109 9.28 21.94 -1.26
CA LEU A 109 10.11 21.01 -2.04
C LEU A 109 11.28 21.73 -2.73
N ALA A 110 11.01 22.89 -3.34
CA ALA A 110 12.05 23.69 -3.99
C ALA A 110 13.07 24.22 -2.96
N GLY A 111 12.61 24.65 -1.78
CA GLY A 111 13.47 25.07 -0.67
C GLY A 111 14.33 23.93 -0.10
N GLY A 112 13.78 22.72 0.01
CA GLY A 112 14.48 21.52 0.49
C GLY A 112 15.56 20.99 -0.46
N LEU A 113 15.64 21.50 -1.71
CA LEU A 113 16.72 21.11 -2.63
C LEU A 113 18.09 21.65 -2.24
N GLU A 114 18.18 22.74 -1.50
CA GLU A 114 19.48 23.28 -1.09
C GLU A 114 20.12 22.47 0.05
N PRO A 115 19.42 22.14 1.15
CA PRO A 115 19.96 21.25 2.20
C PRO A 115 20.50 19.92 1.66
N ILE A 116 19.76 19.24 0.78
CA ILE A 116 20.24 17.97 0.21
C ILE A 116 21.47 18.18 -0.69
N ARG A 117 21.62 19.32 -1.38
CA ARG A 117 22.84 19.62 -2.14
C ARG A 117 24.04 19.80 -1.23
N GLU A 118 23.88 20.58 -0.17
CA GLU A 118 24.94 20.81 0.82
C GLU A 118 25.39 19.48 1.43
N ALA A 119 24.44 18.60 1.79
CA ALA A 119 24.73 17.26 2.29
C ALA A 119 25.50 16.40 1.26
N ILE A 120 25.08 16.41 -0.02
CA ILE A 120 25.79 15.70 -1.10
C ILE A 120 27.20 16.28 -1.33
N GLU A 121 27.38 17.59 -1.22
CA GLU A 121 28.67 18.26 -1.36
C GLU A 121 29.63 17.98 -0.20
N ALA A 122 29.09 17.90 1.01
CA ALA A 122 29.82 17.50 2.20
C ALA A 122 30.11 16.00 2.27
N GLU A 123 29.55 15.20 1.35
CA GLU A 123 29.59 13.74 1.39
C GLU A 123 29.01 13.15 2.70
N ASP A 124 28.04 13.86 3.29
CA ASP A 124 27.36 13.46 4.53
C ASP A 124 26.21 12.49 4.21
N LYS A 125 26.45 11.21 4.48
CA LYS A 125 25.47 10.16 4.19
C LYS A 125 24.20 10.28 5.01
N GLU A 126 24.32 10.62 6.29
CA GLU A 126 23.20 10.64 7.21
C GLU A 126 22.29 11.83 6.89
N ALA A 127 22.90 12.98 6.61
CA ALA A 127 22.17 14.15 6.13
C ALA A 127 21.48 13.86 4.79
N VAL A 128 22.15 13.25 3.79
CA VAL A 128 21.49 12.91 2.52
C VAL A 128 20.31 11.97 2.71
N TRP A 129 20.42 10.96 3.58
CA TRP A 129 19.28 10.08 3.89
C TRP A 129 18.10 10.86 4.49
N THR A 130 18.39 11.76 5.42
CA THR A 130 17.39 12.56 6.14
C THR A 130 16.67 13.53 5.20
N GLU A 131 17.43 14.35 4.47
CA GLU A 131 16.87 15.35 3.55
C GLU A 131 16.10 14.69 2.40
N ARG A 132 16.62 13.57 1.87
CA ARG A 132 15.91 12.79 0.84
C ARG A 132 14.57 12.28 1.35
N LYS A 133 14.52 11.77 2.58
CA LYS A 133 13.28 11.26 3.18
C LYS A 133 12.25 12.39 3.27
N GLN A 134 12.64 13.55 3.81
CA GLN A 134 11.75 14.71 3.94
C GLN A 134 11.18 15.17 2.58
N LEU A 135 12.01 15.22 1.54
CA LEU A 135 11.55 15.55 0.18
C LEU A 135 10.59 14.51 -0.37
N LEU A 136 10.81 13.21 -0.11
CA LEU A 136 9.93 12.14 -0.56
C LEU A 136 8.60 12.09 0.21
N ASP A 137 8.60 12.47 1.50
CA ASP A 137 7.39 12.61 2.30
C ASP A 137 6.52 13.73 1.70
N GLN A 138 7.09 14.88 1.38
CA GLN A 138 6.40 15.99 0.69
C GLN A 138 5.89 15.61 -0.72
N VAL A 139 6.65 14.79 -1.47
CA VAL A 139 6.15 14.25 -2.75
C VAL A 139 4.92 13.38 -2.52
N GLY A 140 4.93 12.51 -1.51
CA GLY A 140 3.78 11.69 -1.16
C GLY A 140 2.56 12.52 -0.79
N GLU A 141 2.72 13.54 0.06
CA GLU A 141 1.64 14.48 0.41
C GLU A 141 1.06 15.17 -0.84
N LEU A 142 1.93 15.62 -1.75
CA LEU A 142 1.50 16.26 -2.99
C LEU A 142 0.77 15.30 -3.93
N GLU A 143 1.21 14.05 -4.03
CA GLU A 143 0.52 13.01 -4.81
C GLU A 143 -0.84 12.67 -4.19
N GLU A 144 -0.97 12.63 -2.87
CA GLU A 144 -2.27 12.43 -2.20
C GLU A 144 -3.25 13.57 -2.47
N LEU A 145 -2.76 14.82 -2.54
CA LEU A 145 -3.60 15.96 -2.94
C LEU A 145 -4.12 15.86 -4.37
N MET A 146 -3.45 15.11 -5.26
CA MET A 146 -3.91 14.88 -6.63
C MET A 146 -5.05 13.88 -6.74
N VAL A 147 -5.29 13.08 -5.70
CA VAL A 147 -6.38 12.10 -5.71
C VAL A 147 -7.71 12.85 -5.52
N ASP A 148 -8.48 12.91 -6.59
CA ASP A 148 -9.80 13.55 -6.64
C ASP A 148 -10.90 12.54 -6.27
N GLY A 149 -11.51 12.74 -5.11
CA GLY A 149 -12.47 11.81 -4.54
C GLY A 149 -11.87 10.44 -4.20
N PHE A 150 -12.73 9.51 -3.80
CA PHE A 150 -12.34 8.11 -3.59
C PHE A 150 -12.54 7.35 -4.93
N PRO A 151 -11.57 6.53 -5.38
CA PRO A 151 -11.47 6.12 -6.79
C PRO A 151 -12.57 5.15 -7.27
N PHE A 152 -13.27 4.45 -6.37
CA PHE A 152 -14.30 3.47 -6.71
C PHE A 152 -15.33 3.30 -5.58
N GLU A 153 -16.48 2.72 -5.89
CA GLU A 153 -17.48 2.37 -4.86
C GLU A 153 -17.23 0.96 -4.33
N VAL A 154 -17.38 0.77 -3.02
CA VAL A 154 -17.33 -0.56 -2.42
C VAL A 154 -18.65 -1.27 -2.75
N PRO A 155 -18.66 -2.57 -3.08
CA PRO A 155 -19.91 -3.29 -3.36
C PRO A 155 -20.93 -3.21 -2.22
N GLU A 156 -22.22 -3.07 -2.55
CA GLU A 156 -23.34 -2.92 -1.58
C GLU A 156 -23.35 -4.02 -0.50
N GLU A 157 -22.88 -5.23 -0.84
CA GLU A 157 -22.76 -6.35 0.11
C GLU A 157 -21.76 -6.10 1.27
N TYR A 158 -20.88 -5.11 1.13
CA TYR A 158 -19.85 -4.73 2.13
C TYR A 158 -20.06 -3.32 2.70
N ASP A 159 -21.14 -2.62 2.34
CA ASP A 159 -21.44 -1.27 2.83
C ASP A 159 -21.73 -1.22 4.34
N ASN A 160 -22.05 -2.36 4.94
CA ASN A 160 -22.22 -2.51 6.37
C ASN A 160 -20.89 -2.67 7.14
N LEU A 161 -19.74 -2.65 6.47
CA LEU A 161 -18.42 -2.76 7.08
C LEU A 161 -17.74 -1.38 7.17
N PRO A 162 -16.82 -1.16 8.14
CA PRO A 162 -16.00 0.04 8.16
C PRO A 162 -15.13 0.15 6.91
N GLN A 163 -15.04 1.35 6.32
CA GLN A 163 -14.28 1.61 5.10
C GLN A 163 -13.27 2.73 5.33
N LEU A 164 -12.04 2.58 4.84
CA LEU A 164 -11.04 3.66 4.86
C LEU A 164 -11.03 4.37 3.49
N LYS A 165 -11.56 5.59 3.44
CA LYS A 165 -11.61 6.42 2.22
C LYS A 165 -10.38 7.32 2.05
N GLY A 166 -9.21 6.70 2.15
CA GLY A 166 -7.92 7.39 2.09
C GLY A 166 -6.84 6.58 2.78
N ARG A 167 -5.96 7.24 3.52
CA ARG A 167 -4.91 6.60 4.32
C ARG A 167 -5.05 6.91 5.79
N SER A 168 -4.48 6.05 6.62
CA SER A 168 -4.31 6.32 8.04
C SER A 168 -2.94 5.85 8.50
N THR A 169 -2.30 6.65 9.35
CA THR A 169 -1.01 6.31 9.96
C THR A 169 -1.24 5.79 11.37
N ILE A 170 -0.71 4.60 11.65
CA ILE A 170 -0.83 3.93 12.94
C ILE A 170 0.55 3.82 13.57
N LYS A 171 0.64 4.22 14.83
CA LYS A 171 1.80 3.98 15.68
C LYS A 171 1.52 2.80 16.61
N PHE A 172 2.33 1.76 16.49
CA PHE A 172 2.42 0.69 17.47
C PHE A 172 3.53 1.00 18.47
N THR A 173 3.20 1.02 19.75
CA THR A 173 4.19 0.93 20.82
C THR A 173 4.28 -0.53 21.25
N THR A 174 5.46 -1.12 21.15
CA THR A 174 5.73 -2.53 21.48
C THR A 174 6.69 -2.64 22.66
N THR A 175 6.90 -3.85 23.16
CA THR A 175 7.92 -4.15 24.19
C THR A 175 9.35 -3.87 23.76
N LYS A 176 9.63 -3.71 22.46
CA LYS A 176 10.97 -3.45 21.91
C LYS A 176 11.15 -2.02 21.38
N GLY A 177 10.09 -1.21 21.34
CA GLY A 177 10.12 0.14 20.79
C GLY A 177 8.90 0.43 19.92
N ASP A 178 8.97 1.53 19.18
CA ASP A 178 7.88 1.97 18.33
C ASP A 178 8.04 1.46 16.89
N VAL A 179 6.92 1.11 16.25
CA VAL A 179 6.83 0.78 14.82
C VAL A 179 5.70 1.62 14.23
N THR A 180 5.94 2.28 13.10
CA THR A 180 4.94 3.11 12.43
C THR A 180 4.57 2.47 11.09
N VAL A 181 3.26 2.35 10.85
CA VAL A 181 2.69 1.77 9.63
C VAL A 181 1.69 2.73 9.01
N VAL A 182 1.45 2.58 7.72
CA VAL A 182 0.34 3.24 7.01
C VAL A 182 -0.57 2.18 6.43
N ALA A 183 -1.87 2.32 6.68
CA ALA A 183 -2.93 1.55 6.04
C ALA A 183 -3.44 2.29 4.80
N ASP A 184 -3.58 1.59 3.68
CA ASP A 184 -3.91 2.14 2.36
C ASP A 184 -5.33 1.74 1.94
N GLY A 185 -6.28 2.63 2.20
CA GLY A 185 -7.67 2.46 1.80
C GLY A 185 -7.92 2.71 0.31
N TYR A 186 -7.02 3.40 -0.39
CA TYR A 186 -7.12 3.58 -1.84
C TYR A 186 -7.06 2.27 -2.62
N SER A 187 -6.37 1.26 -2.10
CA SER A 187 -6.29 -0.07 -2.72
C SER A 187 -7.09 -1.13 -1.96
N ALA A 188 -7.24 -0.97 -0.64
CA ALA A 188 -7.84 -1.96 0.26
C ALA A 188 -8.78 -1.29 1.29
N PRO A 189 -9.90 -0.69 0.87
CA PRO A 189 -10.74 0.12 1.76
C PRO A 189 -11.42 -0.67 2.87
N VAL A 190 -11.85 -1.91 2.63
CA VAL A 190 -12.61 -2.69 3.62
C VAL A 190 -11.68 -3.26 4.69
N THR A 191 -10.53 -3.79 4.28
CA THR A 191 -9.49 -4.34 5.16
C THR A 191 -8.83 -3.23 5.95
N ALA A 192 -8.40 -2.14 5.29
CA ALA A 192 -7.81 -1.01 5.97
C ALA A 192 -8.83 -0.32 6.89
N GLY A 193 -10.09 -0.18 6.46
CA GLY A 193 -11.18 0.37 7.27
C GLY A 193 -11.43 -0.44 8.54
N ASN A 194 -11.58 -1.75 8.40
CA ASN A 194 -11.73 -2.65 9.54
C ASN A 194 -10.51 -2.59 10.48
N PHE A 195 -9.29 -2.59 9.94
CA PHE A 195 -8.08 -2.48 10.76
C PHE A 195 -8.03 -1.16 11.56
N VAL A 196 -8.28 -0.03 10.91
CA VAL A 196 -8.27 1.30 11.55
C VAL A 196 -9.40 1.43 12.58
N ASP A 197 -10.59 0.90 12.30
CA ASP A 197 -11.69 0.84 13.28
C ASP A 197 -11.28 0.07 14.55
N LEU A 198 -10.64 -1.09 14.40
CA LEU A 198 -10.17 -1.90 15.52
C LEU A 198 -9.05 -1.21 16.30
N VAL A 199 -8.12 -0.52 15.63
CA VAL A 199 -7.13 0.34 16.30
C VAL A 199 -7.83 1.45 17.10
N ASN A 200 -8.80 2.15 16.51
CA ASN A 200 -9.52 3.25 17.17
C ASN A 200 -10.34 2.77 18.39
N LYS A 201 -10.78 1.52 18.39
CA LYS A 201 -11.45 0.87 19.52
C LYS A 201 -10.49 0.36 20.61
N GLY A 202 -9.18 0.46 20.40
CA GLY A 202 -8.16 -0.09 21.30
C GLY A 202 -8.12 -1.62 21.30
N PHE A 203 -8.62 -2.28 20.24
CA PHE A 203 -8.70 -3.73 20.18
C PHE A 203 -7.32 -4.39 20.26
N TYR A 204 -6.31 -3.77 19.63
CA TYR A 204 -4.94 -4.30 19.60
C TYR A 204 -4.10 -3.93 20.83
N ASP A 205 -4.66 -3.24 21.82
CA ASP A 205 -3.94 -2.88 23.03
C ASP A 205 -3.66 -4.13 23.87
N ASP A 206 -2.42 -4.22 24.39
CA ASP A 206 -1.89 -5.36 25.13
C ASP A 206 -1.89 -6.72 24.41
N MET A 207 -2.01 -6.75 23.06
CA MET A 207 -2.08 -7.99 22.29
C MET A 207 -0.71 -8.67 22.05
N PRO A 208 -0.59 -9.99 22.29
CA PRO A 208 0.63 -10.74 22.01
C PRO A 208 0.83 -11.01 20.51
N PHE A 209 2.07 -11.35 20.14
CA PHE A 209 2.34 -11.99 18.85
C PHE A 209 2.16 -13.50 18.97
N ILE A 210 1.15 -14.03 18.29
CA ILE A 210 0.71 -15.44 18.45
C ILE A 210 1.47 -16.43 17.56
N ARG A 211 2.08 -15.94 16.47
CA ARG A 211 2.89 -16.75 15.57
C ARG A 211 4.03 -15.88 15.05
N ALA A 212 5.25 -16.37 15.26
CA ALA A 212 6.44 -15.91 14.57
C ALA A 212 7.05 -17.11 13.88
N GLU A 213 7.08 -17.07 12.56
CA GLU A 213 7.90 -17.97 11.76
C GLU A 213 9.16 -17.23 11.38
N ASP A 214 10.31 -17.76 11.81
CA ASP A 214 11.62 -17.15 11.63
C ASP A 214 11.77 -16.64 10.19
N PHE A 215 11.96 -15.33 10.05
CA PHE A 215 12.20 -14.62 8.78
C PHE A 215 11.03 -14.64 7.77
N TYR A 216 9.82 -15.02 8.17
CA TYR A 216 8.67 -15.08 7.25
C TYR A 216 7.47 -14.25 7.69
N VAL A 217 6.94 -14.49 8.89
CA VAL A 217 5.67 -13.90 9.34
C VAL A 217 5.71 -13.62 10.84
N LEU A 218 5.22 -12.44 11.25
CA LEU A 218 4.90 -12.11 12.64
C LEU A 218 3.43 -11.71 12.74
N GLN A 219 2.61 -12.57 13.34
CA GLN A 219 1.14 -12.47 13.36
C GLN A 219 0.62 -12.10 14.74
N THR A 220 -0.43 -11.29 14.77
CA THR A 220 -1.15 -10.81 15.97
C THR A 220 -2.64 -10.62 15.66
N GLY A 221 -3.39 -10.03 16.59
CA GLY A 221 -4.81 -9.70 16.39
C GLY A 221 -5.79 -10.81 16.75
N ASP A 222 -5.33 -11.87 17.42
CA ASP A 222 -6.15 -12.98 17.89
C ASP A 222 -6.61 -12.69 19.34
N PRO A 223 -7.93 -12.55 19.59
CA PRO A 223 -8.43 -12.19 20.92
C PRO A 223 -8.25 -13.34 21.92
N GLU A 224 -8.16 -12.99 23.21
CA GLU A 224 -8.18 -14.01 24.27
C GLU A 224 -9.57 -14.66 24.38
N GLY A 225 -9.63 -16.00 24.28
CA GLY A 225 -10.86 -16.76 24.50
C GLY A 225 -11.19 -17.76 23.39
N PRO A 226 -12.47 -18.21 23.27
CA PRO A 226 -12.89 -19.10 22.19
C PRO A 226 -13.12 -18.38 20.86
N GLU A 227 -13.07 -17.04 20.86
CA GLU A 227 -13.28 -16.21 19.68
C GLU A 227 -12.02 -16.27 18.80
N ALA A 228 -12.20 -16.44 17.48
CA ALA A 228 -11.09 -16.49 16.53
C ALA A 228 -10.85 -15.13 15.82
N GLY A 229 -11.57 -14.08 16.22
CA GLY A 229 -11.54 -12.76 15.61
C GLY A 229 -12.52 -11.81 16.30
N TYR A 230 -12.76 -10.64 15.70
CA TYR A 230 -13.57 -9.60 16.34
C TYR A 230 -15.06 -9.95 16.37
N ILE A 231 -15.66 -9.94 17.56
CA ILE A 231 -17.10 -9.97 17.77
C ILE A 231 -17.60 -8.54 17.96
N ASP A 232 -18.56 -8.10 17.13
CA ASP A 232 -19.12 -6.78 17.26
C ASP A 232 -19.98 -6.71 18.54
N PRO A 233 -19.63 -5.83 19.52
CA PRO A 233 -20.33 -5.79 20.80
C PRO A 233 -21.78 -5.30 20.68
N LYS A 234 -22.17 -4.67 19.57
CA LYS A 234 -23.55 -4.22 19.33
C LYS A 234 -24.43 -5.37 18.84
N THR A 235 -23.91 -6.23 17.97
CA THR A 235 -24.70 -7.33 17.37
C THR A 235 -24.47 -8.67 18.04
N GLY A 236 -23.31 -8.86 18.69
CA GLY A 236 -22.85 -10.15 19.20
C GLY A 236 -22.40 -11.10 18.09
N GLU A 237 -22.16 -10.60 16.88
CA GLU A 237 -21.81 -11.41 15.71
C GLU A 237 -20.33 -11.27 15.34
N TYR A 238 -19.78 -12.34 14.75
CA TYR A 238 -18.43 -12.32 14.18
C TYR A 238 -18.39 -11.40 12.97
N ARG A 239 -17.46 -10.44 12.99
CA ARG A 239 -17.22 -9.56 11.84
C ARG A 239 -16.26 -10.22 10.87
N ALA A 240 -16.81 -10.85 9.86
CA ALA A 240 -16.09 -11.34 8.70
C ALA A 240 -15.93 -10.21 7.66
N ILE A 241 -14.76 -10.12 7.04
CA ILE A 241 -14.47 -9.19 5.94
C ILE A 241 -13.93 -9.96 4.72
N PRO A 242 -14.26 -9.52 3.49
CA PRO A 242 -13.76 -10.15 2.28
C PRO A 242 -12.25 -9.97 2.14
N MET A 243 -11.59 -10.94 1.51
CA MET A 243 -10.27 -10.66 0.93
C MET A 243 -10.44 -9.66 -0.22
N GLU A 244 -9.58 -8.66 -0.29
CA GLU A 244 -9.60 -7.67 -1.36
C GLU A 244 -8.21 -7.48 -1.97
N ILE A 245 -8.13 -7.42 -3.30
CA ILE A 245 -6.88 -7.24 -4.04
C ILE A 245 -7.14 -6.31 -5.21
N LEU A 246 -6.53 -5.13 -5.20
CA LEU A 246 -6.48 -4.27 -6.38
C LEU A 246 -5.29 -4.66 -7.27
N VAL A 247 -5.57 -4.96 -8.53
CA VAL A 247 -4.55 -5.28 -9.54
C VAL A 247 -4.16 -4.02 -10.30
N LYS A 248 -2.89 -3.91 -10.68
CA LYS A 248 -2.40 -2.76 -11.45
C LYS A 248 -3.13 -2.66 -12.80
N GLY A 249 -3.79 -1.52 -13.02
CA GLY A 249 -4.51 -1.21 -14.25
C GLY A 249 -6.01 -1.53 -14.19
N ASP A 250 -6.47 -2.16 -13.10
CA ASP A 250 -7.90 -2.33 -12.82
C ASP A 250 -8.45 -1.08 -12.11
N ASP A 251 -9.73 -0.80 -12.34
CA ASP A 251 -10.43 0.37 -11.79
C ASP A 251 -10.91 0.13 -10.34
N GLU A 252 -11.15 -1.13 -9.96
CA GLU A 252 -11.71 -1.51 -8.65
C GLU A 252 -11.07 -2.81 -8.11
N PRO A 253 -11.08 -3.03 -6.77
CA PRO A 253 -10.52 -4.24 -6.18
C PRO A 253 -11.36 -5.49 -6.49
N ILE A 254 -10.67 -6.62 -6.58
CA ILE A 254 -11.29 -7.95 -6.63
C ILE A 254 -11.60 -8.39 -5.20
N TYR A 255 -12.85 -8.75 -4.94
CA TYR A 255 -13.32 -9.20 -3.63
C TYR A 255 -13.56 -10.71 -3.58
N GLY A 256 -13.13 -11.35 -2.50
CA GLY A 256 -13.42 -12.75 -2.14
C GLY A 256 -12.71 -13.83 -2.95
N PHE A 257 -11.80 -13.47 -3.85
CA PHE A 257 -11.05 -14.41 -4.67
C PHE A 257 -9.56 -14.16 -4.64
N THR A 258 -8.78 -15.25 -4.61
CA THR A 258 -7.37 -15.18 -4.95
C THR A 258 -7.22 -14.99 -6.45
N LEU A 259 -6.12 -14.37 -6.88
CA LEU A 259 -5.81 -14.24 -8.32
C LEU A 259 -5.64 -15.61 -8.98
N GLU A 260 -5.23 -16.63 -8.22
CA GLU A 260 -5.12 -18.00 -8.71
C GLU A 260 -6.49 -18.61 -9.07
N GLU A 261 -7.50 -18.43 -8.22
CA GLU A 261 -8.85 -18.98 -8.43
C GLU A 261 -9.54 -18.41 -9.67
N ILE A 262 -9.24 -17.15 -10.02
CA ILE A 262 -9.80 -16.48 -11.21
C ILE A 262 -8.87 -16.52 -12.43
N GLY A 263 -7.74 -17.24 -12.35
CA GLY A 263 -6.82 -17.42 -13.48
C GLY A 263 -5.89 -16.23 -13.77
N GLN A 264 -5.79 -15.26 -12.86
CA GLN A 264 -4.96 -14.05 -12.90
C GLN A 264 -3.64 -14.19 -12.12
N TYR A 265 -3.11 -15.40 -11.94
CA TYR A 265 -1.88 -15.68 -11.16
C TYR A 265 -0.60 -14.97 -11.69
N MET A 266 -0.68 -14.30 -12.84
CA MET A 266 0.40 -13.51 -13.45
C MET A 266 0.29 -12.03 -13.15
N ASP A 267 -0.88 -11.57 -12.70
CA ASP A 267 -1.18 -10.16 -12.55
C ASP A 267 -0.55 -9.61 -11.28
N GLU A 268 -0.13 -8.35 -11.34
CA GLU A 268 0.60 -7.70 -10.26
C GLU A 268 -0.36 -6.88 -9.38
N PRO A 269 -0.41 -7.14 -8.06
CA PRO A 269 -1.15 -6.28 -7.14
C PRO A 269 -0.58 -4.87 -7.09
N VAL A 270 -1.45 -3.89 -6.83
CA VAL A 270 -1.05 -2.51 -6.50
C VAL A 270 -0.24 -2.48 -5.20
N LEU A 271 -0.63 -3.31 -4.22
CA LEU A 271 0.10 -3.51 -2.96
C LEU A 271 0.79 -4.89 -2.94
N PRO A 272 2.05 -5.02 -3.44
CA PRO A 272 2.77 -6.29 -3.43
C PRO A 272 3.48 -6.57 -2.10
N PHE A 273 3.79 -7.84 -1.84
CA PHE A 273 4.64 -8.31 -0.72
C PHE A 273 6.14 -8.08 -0.98
N ASN A 274 6.53 -6.86 -1.32
CA ASN A 274 7.93 -6.54 -1.61
C ASN A 274 8.68 -5.87 -0.45
N SER A 275 7.97 -5.38 0.57
CA SER A 275 8.58 -4.68 1.70
C SER A 275 8.66 -5.55 2.95
N TYR A 276 9.79 -5.48 3.64
CA TYR A 276 9.90 -5.98 5.01
C TYR A 276 8.95 -5.18 5.91
N GLY A 277 8.03 -5.88 6.56
CA GLY A 277 6.94 -5.30 7.34
C GLY A 277 5.72 -4.88 6.51
N SER A 278 5.47 -5.52 5.36
CA SER A 278 4.17 -5.42 4.68
C SER A 278 3.08 -5.97 5.59
N LEU A 279 1.94 -5.28 5.69
CA LEU A 279 0.80 -5.69 6.51
C LEU A 279 -0.20 -6.44 5.63
N ALA A 280 -0.58 -7.65 6.05
CA ALA A 280 -1.58 -8.44 5.36
C ALA A 280 -2.57 -9.08 6.33
N LEU A 281 -3.82 -9.17 5.88
CA LEU A 281 -4.90 -9.76 6.66
C LEU A 281 -4.72 -11.29 6.73
N ALA A 282 -4.79 -11.84 7.94
CA ALA A 282 -4.87 -13.27 8.14
C ALA A 282 -6.33 -13.74 8.01
N ARG A 283 -6.52 -14.94 7.49
CA ARG A 283 -7.83 -15.54 7.24
C ARG A 283 -7.80 -17.07 7.37
N PRO A 284 -8.95 -17.72 7.56
CA PRO A 284 -9.09 -19.17 7.40
C PRO A 284 -8.62 -19.63 6.01
N SER A 285 -8.04 -20.82 5.93
CA SER A 285 -7.50 -21.36 4.67
C SER A 285 -8.58 -21.76 3.67
N ASP A 286 -9.77 -22.09 4.16
CA ASP A 286 -10.92 -22.57 3.41
C ASP A 286 -11.98 -21.49 3.15
N ASP A 287 -11.76 -20.26 3.63
CA ASP A 287 -12.66 -19.14 3.44
C ASP A 287 -11.89 -17.84 3.14
N ASN A 288 -12.00 -17.35 1.91
CA ASN A 288 -11.42 -16.08 1.51
C ASN A 288 -12.11 -14.89 2.20
N ASN A 289 -13.37 -15.03 2.61
CA ASN A 289 -14.16 -14.00 3.26
C ASN A 289 -14.23 -14.15 4.78
N GLY A 290 -13.39 -15.02 5.35
CA GLY A 290 -13.34 -15.30 6.78
C GLY A 290 -12.35 -14.44 7.56
N GLY A 291 -11.72 -13.45 6.94
CA GLY A 291 -10.80 -12.54 7.63
C GLY A 291 -11.55 -11.68 8.66
N SER A 292 -10.87 -11.26 9.73
CA SER A 292 -11.48 -10.42 10.77
C SER A 292 -10.47 -9.47 11.40
N SER A 293 -9.89 -9.83 12.54
CA SER A 293 -8.96 -8.96 13.28
C SER A 293 -7.50 -9.37 13.19
N GLN A 294 -7.23 -10.61 12.79
CA GLN A 294 -5.86 -11.11 12.74
C GLN A 294 -5.14 -10.54 11.51
N PHE A 295 -3.94 -10.03 11.71
CA PHE A 295 -3.07 -9.59 10.63
C PHE A 295 -1.62 -9.99 10.93
N PHE A 296 -0.77 -9.90 9.92
CA PHE A 296 0.63 -10.18 10.09
C PHE A 296 1.54 -9.19 9.37
N PHE A 297 2.73 -9.03 9.92
CA PHE A 297 3.87 -8.43 9.26
C PHE A 297 4.60 -9.49 8.44
N PHE A 298 4.80 -9.22 7.15
CA PHE A 298 5.62 -10.05 6.28
C PHE A 298 7.10 -9.71 6.48
N LEU A 299 7.90 -10.67 6.93
CA LEU A 299 9.29 -10.45 7.37
C LEU A 299 10.34 -10.91 6.34
N PHE A 300 9.93 -11.37 5.17
CA PHE A 300 10.86 -11.83 4.15
C PHE A 300 11.35 -10.67 3.28
N GLU A 301 12.67 -10.60 3.02
CA GLU A 301 13.28 -9.56 2.20
C GLU A 301 13.26 -9.96 0.71
N ALA A 302 12.52 -9.20 -0.11
CA ALA A 302 12.34 -9.47 -1.54
C ALA A 302 13.63 -9.36 -2.38
N GLU A 303 14.74 -8.82 -1.83
CA GLU A 303 16.07 -8.87 -2.48
C GLU A 303 16.57 -10.31 -2.68
N LEU A 304 15.98 -11.29 -1.98
CA LEU A 304 16.29 -12.72 -2.09
C LEU A 304 15.36 -13.48 -3.05
N THR A 305 14.34 -12.83 -3.60
CA THR A 305 13.46 -13.39 -4.63
C THR A 305 13.87 -12.91 -6.03
N PRO A 306 13.94 -13.78 -7.05
CA PRO A 306 14.12 -13.35 -8.43
C PRO A 306 13.09 -12.26 -8.78
N ALA A 307 13.51 -11.26 -9.55
CA ALA A 307 12.66 -10.15 -9.95
C ALA A 307 11.32 -10.66 -10.50
N GLY A 308 10.24 -10.38 -9.77
CA GLY A 308 8.91 -10.33 -10.34
C GLY A 308 7.81 -11.15 -9.68
N ARG A 309 8.02 -12.02 -8.68
CA ARG A 309 6.89 -12.72 -8.02
C ARG A 309 7.14 -13.15 -6.58
N ASN A 310 6.47 -12.50 -5.63
CA ASN A 310 6.28 -13.06 -4.30
C ASN A 310 5.21 -14.16 -4.36
N MET A 311 5.42 -15.29 -3.69
CA MET A 311 4.45 -16.40 -3.67
C MET A 311 3.16 -16.09 -2.88
N LEU A 312 3.15 -14.98 -2.14
CA LEU A 312 1.96 -14.49 -1.42
C LEU A 312 1.15 -13.47 -2.23
N ASP A 313 1.74 -12.86 -3.27
CA ASP A 313 1.02 -11.92 -4.13
C ASP A 313 -0.18 -12.64 -4.77
N GLY A 314 -1.35 -12.00 -4.70
CA GLY A 314 -2.59 -12.56 -5.21
C GLY A 314 -3.25 -13.61 -4.31
N ARG A 315 -2.65 -13.98 -3.16
CA ARG A 315 -3.19 -14.99 -2.23
C ARG A 315 -3.66 -14.41 -0.89
N TYR A 316 -3.19 -13.23 -0.54
CA TYR A 316 -3.53 -12.48 0.67
C TYR A 316 -3.77 -11.01 0.34
N ALA A 317 -4.63 -10.36 1.12
CA ALA A 317 -4.87 -8.92 1.04
C ALA A 317 -3.77 -8.16 1.81
N VAL A 318 -2.81 -7.58 1.07
CA VAL A 318 -1.93 -6.55 1.64
C VAL A 318 -2.74 -5.26 1.72
N PHE A 319 -2.70 -4.60 2.88
CA PHE A 319 -3.48 -3.37 3.11
C PHE A 319 -2.63 -2.22 3.65
N GLY A 320 -1.32 -2.40 3.78
CA GLY A 320 -0.45 -1.37 4.32
C GLY A 320 1.01 -1.78 4.43
N TYR A 321 1.83 -0.82 4.86
CA TYR A 321 3.27 -1.02 4.99
C TYR A 321 3.86 -0.36 6.24
N THR A 322 4.91 -0.97 6.76
CA THR A 322 5.79 -0.37 7.77
C THR A 322 6.65 0.72 7.14
N ILE A 323 6.53 1.96 7.66
CA ILE A 323 7.25 3.14 7.17
C ILE A 323 8.37 3.59 8.12
N ASP A 324 8.33 3.16 9.38
CA ASP A 324 9.38 3.46 10.37
C ASP A 324 9.47 2.35 11.44
N GLY A 325 10.64 2.22 12.08
CA GLY A 325 10.87 1.20 13.12
C GLY A 325 11.13 -0.21 12.59
N LYS A 326 11.67 -0.36 11.36
CA LYS A 326 11.95 -1.69 10.77
C LYS A 326 12.97 -2.49 11.60
N GLU A 327 13.92 -1.83 12.23
CA GLU A 327 14.89 -2.43 13.17
C GLU A 327 14.24 -2.91 14.46
N VAL A 328 13.25 -2.17 14.98
CA VAL A 328 12.42 -2.63 16.11
C VAL A 328 11.64 -3.87 15.68
N LEU A 329 10.97 -3.83 14.52
CA LEU A 329 10.22 -4.96 13.97
C LEU A 329 11.10 -6.21 13.79
N ARG A 330 12.37 -6.06 13.39
CA ARG A 330 13.35 -7.17 13.31
C ARG A 330 13.71 -7.80 14.66
N SER A 331 13.51 -7.07 15.76
CA SER A 331 13.84 -7.54 17.11
C SER A 331 12.66 -8.17 17.84
N LEU A 332 11.45 -8.11 17.26
CA LEU A 332 10.24 -8.68 17.84
C LEU A 332 10.17 -10.20 17.64
N SER A 333 9.56 -10.87 18.62
CA SER A 333 9.36 -12.32 18.65
C SER A 333 8.00 -12.68 19.27
N GLN A 334 7.69 -13.97 19.40
CA GLN A 334 6.48 -14.43 20.11
C GLN A 334 6.49 -14.09 21.62
N GLU A 335 7.65 -13.71 22.19
CA GLU A 335 7.75 -13.28 23.59
C GLU A 335 7.36 -11.80 23.78
N ASP A 336 7.14 -11.08 22.68
CA ASP A 336 6.82 -9.66 22.65
C ASP A 336 5.33 -9.41 22.43
N LYS A 337 4.91 -8.15 22.63
CA LYS A 337 3.52 -7.74 22.43
C LYS A 337 3.40 -6.30 21.95
N ILE A 338 2.24 -6.00 21.39
CA ILE A 338 1.76 -4.63 21.19
C ILE A 338 1.29 -4.12 22.56
N ILE A 339 1.91 -3.06 23.06
CA ILE A 339 1.48 -2.38 24.29
C ILE A 339 0.29 -1.48 23.97
N SER A 340 0.37 -0.74 22.86
CA SER A 340 -0.76 0.03 22.35
C SER A 340 -0.68 0.26 20.85
N ALA A 341 -1.82 0.32 20.18
CA ALA A 341 -1.94 0.77 18.79
C ALA A 341 -2.76 2.07 18.73
N LYS A 342 -2.24 3.10 18.07
CA LYS A 342 -2.93 4.40 17.96
C LYS A 342 -2.92 4.93 16.54
N VAL A 343 -4.09 5.36 16.08
CA VAL A 343 -4.17 6.22 14.90
C VAL A 343 -3.56 7.57 15.26
N ILE A 344 -2.52 7.97 14.54
CA ILE A 344 -1.83 9.25 14.73
C ILE A 344 -2.14 10.25 13.62
N ASP A 345 -2.72 9.78 12.51
CA ASP A 345 -3.14 10.61 11.38
C ASP A 345 -4.17 9.88 10.51
N GLY A 346 -5.03 10.63 9.81
CA GLY A 346 -6.01 10.11 8.83
C GLY A 346 -7.19 9.33 9.43
N LEU A 347 -7.57 9.61 10.68
CA LEU A 347 -8.76 8.99 11.29
C LEU A 347 -10.06 9.48 10.64
N GLU A 348 -10.06 10.72 10.15
CA GLU A 348 -11.15 11.35 9.43
C GLU A 348 -11.51 10.65 8.11
N ASN A 349 -10.59 9.83 7.58
CA ASN A 349 -10.83 9.02 6.39
C ASN A 349 -11.61 7.72 6.71
N LEU A 350 -11.80 7.39 8.00
CA LEU A 350 -12.55 6.21 8.40
C LEU A 350 -14.05 6.50 8.35
N GLU A 351 -14.75 5.82 7.46
CA GLU A 351 -16.20 5.80 7.39
C GLU A 351 -16.74 4.59 8.15
N GLN A 352 -17.62 4.87 9.12
CA GLN A 352 -18.35 3.84 9.85
C GLN A 352 -19.66 3.55 9.14
N PRO A 353 -20.12 2.27 9.14
CA PRO A 353 -21.45 1.95 8.63
C PRO A 353 -22.51 2.71 9.44
N GLY A 354 -23.52 3.22 8.72
CA GLY A 354 -24.59 4.08 9.25
C GLY A 354 -25.60 3.40 10.17
#